data_AF-A0A3N5I1Q6-F1
#
_entry.id   AF-A0A3N5I1Q6-F1
#
_cell.length_a   1.000
_cell.length_b   1.000
_cell.length_c   1.000
_cell.angle_alpha   90.00
_cell.angle_beta   90.00
_cell.angle_gamma   90.00
#
_symmetry.space_group_name_H-M   'P 1'
#
loop_
_entity.id
_entity.type
_entity.pdbx_description
1 polymer ?
#
loop_
_entity_poly.entity_id
_entity_poly.type
_entity_poly.pdbx_seq_one_letter_code
_entity_poly.pdbx_strand_id
1 'polypeptide(L)'
;YAENSHLVSGDNVARSAENVSHIDATVVGVSAAGAGGKGSAGVGVAIGVSLAKNLIGWTLGGTREPTEVLAYSQNSSIQAGGDLLFTSVADGSIDAGLGAGALGVGASRKAGVALTVAGVGADNRIATLVKSYIDDDGTTGIRAKSVSLSARDDSDIHVIAAAASLGVAFGNKAGVAVAVSVTVALNDISNEVEAYVHDVASFMTTEGDVRLRAETNAEIDAFAAAASVAIGVGGKAGVAVSGAGAAAKNVILSKTNAFVDQSTLISAGGVDIDALATSQIDATILSGSGSIGASQTAGVGASVGAAVARNFIGWKPGGDTFDHTTDDSLATIPKGKKIKVLGGVYDGDVYEFIGDSQVVYEHTNDERLVMLKENTRVKVGEAIYRFAGKAGTKDLSKEVYETNSTNSTDWVLIGESDLSGQDFGKRDLWKLVLPDTIDDAATIQAYVQNSKITAAGDVTLDAEAKETVEAVTIAGSVALAGSGKVGVALSGAGVGTENRIRNLVQAYVDSGSSTVSANNLRITAHDDARIKSDAGAASVAGSAAGKVGVS
;
A
#
# COMPACT_ATOMS: atom_id res chain seq x y z
N TYR A 1 35.96 3.20 0.85
CA TYR A 1 36.20 3.46 -0.57
C TYR A 1 37.68 3.75 -0.85
N ALA A 2 38.06 3.86 -2.11
CA ALA A 2 39.33 4.41 -2.61
C ALA A 2 39.01 5.43 -3.71
N GLU A 3 39.51 6.66 -3.57
CA GLU A 3 39.26 7.74 -4.53
C GLU A 3 40.56 8.45 -4.86
N ASN A 4 40.83 8.69 -6.14
CA ASN A 4 42.03 9.40 -6.60
C ASN A 4 43.32 8.84 -5.96
N SER A 5 43.38 7.52 -5.81
CA SER A 5 44.35 6.81 -4.96
C SER A 5 45.21 5.84 -5.75
N HIS A 6 46.40 5.54 -5.21
CA HIS A 6 47.29 4.49 -5.72
C HIS A 6 47.56 3.49 -4.60
N LEU A 7 46.88 2.34 -4.63
CA LEU A 7 46.95 1.30 -3.60
C LEU A 7 47.90 0.18 -4.04
N VAL A 8 48.86 -0.18 -3.18
CA VAL A 8 49.76 -1.32 -3.40
C VAL A 8 49.78 -2.18 -2.15
N SER A 9 49.44 -3.46 -2.27
CA SER A 9 49.46 -4.45 -1.21
C SER A 9 50.17 -5.72 -1.69
N GLY A 10 50.99 -6.33 -0.84
CA GLY A 10 51.57 -7.66 -1.11
C GLY A 10 50.59 -8.81 -0.87
N ASP A 11 49.41 -8.50 -0.32
CA ASP A 11 48.33 -9.43 0.03
C ASP A 11 47.02 -8.87 -0.55
N ASN A 12 45.87 -9.25 0.01
CA ASN A 12 44.56 -8.78 -0.38
C ASN A 12 44.39 -7.25 -0.25
N VAL A 13 43.50 -6.69 -1.06
CA VAL A 13 42.90 -5.37 -0.87
C VAL A 13 41.41 -5.58 -0.69
N ALA A 14 40.88 -5.28 0.51
CA ALA A 14 39.48 -5.51 0.83
C ALA A 14 38.79 -4.21 1.27
N ARG A 15 37.54 -4.02 0.82
CA ARG A 15 36.62 -2.98 1.29
C ARG A 15 35.27 -3.62 1.61
N SER A 16 34.89 -3.58 2.88
CA SER A 16 33.53 -3.96 3.30
C SER A 16 32.76 -2.73 3.75
N ALA A 17 31.51 -2.64 3.36
CA ALA A 17 30.52 -1.71 3.88
C ALA A 17 29.29 -2.52 4.30
N GLU A 18 28.88 -2.37 5.56
CA GLU A 18 27.76 -3.09 6.13
C GLU A 18 26.85 -2.10 6.83
N ASN A 19 25.55 -2.19 6.56
CA ASN A 19 24.53 -1.47 7.29
C ASN A 19 23.43 -2.42 7.73
N VAL A 20 23.19 -2.48 9.04
CA VAL A 20 22.05 -3.16 9.63
C VAL A 20 21.15 -2.08 10.23
N SER A 21 19.99 -1.87 9.60
CA SER A 21 18.97 -0.94 10.03
C SER A 21 17.73 -1.72 10.44
N HIS A 22 17.40 -1.69 11.73
CA HIS A 22 16.25 -2.40 12.27
C HIS A 22 15.34 -1.44 13.02
N ILE A 23 14.05 -1.47 12.72
CA ILE A 23 13.00 -0.79 13.47
C ILE A 23 12.03 -1.83 14.01
N ASP A 24 11.96 -1.94 15.34
CA ASP A 24 10.89 -2.65 16.04
C ASP A 24 9.90 -1.62 16.60
N ALA A 25 8.66 -1.69 16.15
CA ALA A 25 7.56 -0.83 16.55
C ALA A 25 6.36 -1.67 17.02
N THR A 26 5.91 -1.45 18.26
CA THR A 26 4.63 -1.98 18.75
C THR A 26 3.65 -0.83 19.01
N VAL A 27 2.57 -0.69 18.21
CA VAL A 27 1.58 0.39 18.32
C VAL A 27 0.15 -0.11 18.57
N VAL A 28 -0.22 -0.19 19.85
CA VAL A 28 -1.51 -0.74 20.32
C VAL A 28 -2.45 0.38 20.80
N GLY A 29 -3.70 0.44 20.34
CA GLY A 29 -4.80 1.20 20.92
C GLY A 29 -5.87 0.27 21.54
N VAL A 30 -6.47 0.63 22.68
CA VAL A 30 -7.50 -0.22 23.32
C VAL A 30 -8.55 0.67 24.00
N SER A 31 -9.84 0.38 23.93
CA SER A 31 -10.88 1.15 24.62
C SER A 31 -12.11 0.33 25.02
N ALA A 32 -12.86 0.81 26.02
CA ALA A 32 -14.02 0.14 26.62
C ALA A 32 -15.03 1.15 27.24
N ALA A 33 -16.34 0.90 27.23
CA ALA A 33 -17.34 1.77 27.90
C ALA A 33 -18.64 1.08 28.34
N GLY A 34 -19.32 1.64 29.36
CA GLY A 34 -20.62 1.20 29.94
C GLY A 34 -21.38 2.32 30.71
N ALA A 35 -22.71 2.26 30.89
CA ALA A 35 -23.43 3.23 31.77
C ALA A 35 -24.80 2.79 32.36
N GLY A 36 -25.04 3.06 33.67
CA GLY A 36 -26.35 2.96 34.38
C GLY A 36 -26.49 3.62 35.78
N GLY A 37 -27.65 4.27 36.07
CA GLY A 37 -28.02 4.97 37.33
C GLY A 37 -29.54 5.27 37.45
N LYS A 38 -30.05 5.80 38.59
CA LYS A 38 -31.51 6.04 38.85
C LYS A 38 -32.19 7.09 37.92
N GLY A 39 -31.45 7.74 37.01
CA GLY A 39 -31.91 8.77 36.08
C GLY A 39 -32.46 8.26 34.74
N SER A 40 -32.75 9.19 33.81
CA SER A 40 -33.48 8.95 32.56
C SER A 40 -32.69 8.28 31.42
N ALA A 41 -31.35 8.34 31.40
CA ALA A 41 -30.52 7.89 30.27
C ALA A 41 -29.14 7.36 30.71
N GLY A 42 -28.55 6.44 29.94
CA GLY A 42 -27.17 5.96 30.09
C GLY A 42 -26.44 5.92 28.73
N VAL A 43 -25.21 6.42 28.68
CA VAL A 43 -24.39 6.57 27.45
C VAL A 43 -22.98 6.03 27.66
N GLY A 44 -22.51 5.15 26.77
CA GLY A 44 -21.13 4.69 26.70
C GLY A 44 -20.48 5.06 25.36
N VAL A 45 -19.27 5.64 25.40
CA VAL A 45 -18.49 6.00 24.20
C VAL A 45 -17.07 5.48 24.35
N ALA A 46 -16.54 4.83 23.32
CA ALA A 46 -15.17 4.32 23.30
C ALA A 46 -14.50 4.52 21.93
N ILE A 47 -13.22 4.88 21.96
CA ILE A 47 -12.40 5.12 20.77
C ILE A 47 -11.03 4.48 20.99
N GLY A 48 -10.65 3.55 20.13
CA GLY A 48 -9.29 3.04 20.00
C GLY A 48 -8.73 3.43 18.65
N VAL A 49 -7.55 4.05 18.58
CA VAL A 49 -6.92 4.40 17.31
C VAL A 49 -5.42 4.13 17.43
N SER A 50 -4.76 3.56 16.43
CA SER A 50 -3.30 3.42 16.36
C SER A 50 -2.78 3.74 14.95
N LEU A 51 -1.56 4.25 14.83
CA LEU A 51 -1.00 4.75 13.57
C LEU A 51 0.53 4.57 13.61
N ALA A 52 1.17 4.00 12.60
CA ALA A 52 2.63 3.90 12.51
C ALA A 52 3.13 4.38 11.15
N LYS A 53 4.31 5.02 11.19
CA LYS A 53 5.12 5.41 10.03
C LYS A 53 6.56 5.00 10.32
N ASN A 54 7.08 3.93 9.73
CA ASN A 54 8.46 3.51 9.99
C ASN A 54 9.27 3.58 8.69
N LEU A 55 10.36 4.33 8.70
CA LEU A 55 11.07 4.76 7.50
C LEU A 55 12.57 4.48 7.65
N ILE A 56 13.12 3.64 6.79
CA ILE A 56 14.56 3.48 6.56
C ILE A 56 14.82 4.04 5.16
N GLY A 57 15.64 5.07 5.04
CA GLY A 57 15.95 5.68 3.75
C GLY A 57 14.82 6.54 3.14
N TRP A 58 13.97 7.14 3.99
CA TRP A 58 12.89 8.03 3.56
C TRP A 58 12.71 9.20 4.52
N THR A 59 12.29 10.35 3.99
CA THR A 59 11.89 11.51 4.79
C THR A 59 10.42 11.40 5.23
N LEU A 60 10.07 12.14 6.29
CA LEU A 60 8.68 12.28 6.74
C LEU A 60 7.76 12.89 5.67
N GLY A 61 8.31 13.62 4.71
CA GLY A 61 7.59 14.19 3.56
C GLY A 61 7.34 13.18 2.44
N GLY A 62 7.76 11.92 2.58
CA GLY A 62 7.62 10.89 1.57
C GLY A 62 8.65 10.99 0.44
N THR A 63 9.75 11.73 0.64
CA THR A 63 10.87 11.78 -0.30
C THR A 63 11.82 10.62 -0.03
N ARG A 64 12.22 9.91 -1.09
CA ARG A 64 13.21 8.82 -1.02
C ARG A 64 14.59 9.42 -0.77
N GLU A 65 15.25 9.00 0.30
CA GLU A 65 16.63 9.36 0.68
C GLU A 65 17.34 8.08 1.14
N PRO A 66 17.72 7.19 0.20
CA PRO A 66 18.04 5.80 0.52
C PRO A 66 19.22 5.67 1.48
N THR A 67 19.24 4.59 2.26
CA THR A 67 20.42 4.23 3.05
C THR A 67 21.51 3.74 2.10
N GLU A 68 22.60 4.49 1.98
CA GLU A 68 23.68 4.20 1.03
C GLU A 68 24.75 3.28 1.65
N VAL A 69 25.03 2.15 1.00
CA VAL A 69 26.06 1.17 1.41
C VAL A 69 26.99 0.92 0.24
N LEU A 70 28.19 1.51 0.30
CA LEU A 70 29.07 1.62 -0.86
C LEU A 70 30.49 1.11 -0.54
N ALA A 71 30.94 0.09 -1.28
CA ALA A 71 32.31 -0.40 -1.30
C ALA A 71 32.88 -0.24 -2.71
N TYR A 72 33.72 0.79 -2.90
CA TYR A 72 34.14 1.15 -4.25
C TYR A 72 35.57 1.68 -4.38
N SER A 73 36.01 1.71 -5.63
CA SER A 73 37.21 2.38 -6.14
C SER A 73 36.79 3.35 -7.25
N GLN A 74 37.19 4.61 -7.16
CA GLN A 74 36.95 5.62 -8.19
C GLN A 74 38.25 6.34 -8.58
N ASN A 75 38.55 6.41 -9.89
CA ASN A 75 39.77 7.03 -10.44
C ASN A 75 41.00 6.62 -9.64
N SER A 76 41.17 5.32 -9.41
CA SER A 76 42.19 4.81 -8.51
C SER A 76 42.85 3.58 -9.09
N SER A 77 44.17 3.49 -8.93
CA SER A 77 44.93 2.31 -9.33
C SER A 77 45.15 1.39 -8.14
N ILE A 78 45.02 0.09 -8.37
CA ILE A 78 45.09 -0.93 -7.33
C ILE A 78 46.01 -2.06 -7.79
N GLN A 79 47.05 -2.35 -7.00
CA GLN A 79 47.90 -3.52 -7.14
C GLN A 79 47.80 -4.37 -5.86
N ALA A 80 47.04 -5.45 -5.93
CA ALA A 80 46.93 -6.45 -4.87
C ALA A 80 47.76 -7.69 -5.22
N GLY A 81 48.66 -8.12 -4.33
CA GLY A 81 49.35 -9.39 -4.44
C GLY A 81 48.43 -10.59 -4.18
N GLY A 82 47.34 -10.36 -3.44
CA GLY A 82 46.23 -11.27 -3.24
C GLY A 82 44.97 -10.81 -3.96
N ASP A 83 43.81 -11.12 -3.39
CA ASP A 83 42.50 -10.85 -3.94
C ASP A 83 42.06 -9.38 -3.73
N LEU A 84 41.27 -8.86 -4.66
CA LEU A 84 40.56 -7.60 -4.53
C LEU A 84 39.08 -7.88 -4.21
N LEU A 85 38.66 -7.55 -3.00
CA LEU A 85 37.33 -7.90 -2.48
C LEU A 85 36.56 -6.65 -2.08
N PHE A 86 35.51 -6.30 -2.82
CA PHE A 86 34.55 -5.29 -2.40
C PHE A 86 33.22 -5.97 -2.04
N THR A 87 32.70 -5.62 -0.87
CA THR A 87 31.49 -6.21 -0.32
C THR A 87 30.64 -5.10 0.28
N SER A 88 29.40 -4.97 -0.19
CA SER A 88 28.40 -4.06 0.32
C SER A 88 27.18 -4.87 0.75
N VAL A 89 26.79 -4.79 2.02
CA VAL A 89 25.64 -5.51 2.57
C VAL A 89 24.71 -4.52 3.28
N ALA A 90 23.46 -4.47 2.84
CA ALA A 90 22.39 -3.81 3.58
C ALA A 90 21.41 -4.87 4.10
N ASP A 91 21.10 -4.77 5.39
CA ASP A 91 20.07 -5.52 6.07
C ASP A 91 19.10 -4.48 6.65
N GLY A 92 17.91 -4.39 6.06
CA GLY A 92 16.88 -3.41 6.40
C GLY A 92 15.61 -4.10 6.85
N SER A 93 15.27 -4.02 8.13
CA SER A 93 14.07 -4.67 8.66
C SER A 93 13.16 -3.69 9.40
N ILE A 94 11.86 -3.84 9.17
CA ILE A 94 10.81 -3.16 9.93
C ILE A 94 9.83 -4.21 10.46
N ASP A 95 9.85 -4.39 11.77
CA ASP A 95 8.84 -5.14 12.51
C ASP A 95 7.82 -4.15 13.10
N ALA A 96 6.58 -4.19 12.62
CA ALA A 96 5.52 -3.27 13.04
C ALA A 96 4.28 -4.02 13.51
N GLY A 97 4.15 -4.17 14.83
CA GLY A 97 2.96 -4.72 15.48
C GLY A 97 1.98 -3.63 15.89
N LEU A 98 0.89 -3.42 15.17
CA LEU A 98 -0.18 -2.50 15.52
C LEU A 98 -1.48 -3.19 15.97
N GLY A 99 -2.18 -2.62 16.94
CA GLY A 99 -3.41 -3.23 17.45
C GLY A 99 -4.39 -2.25 18.07
N ALA A 100 -5.43 -1.81 17.38
CA ALA A 100 -6.55 -1.04 17.95
C ALA A 100 -7.68 -1.94 18.50
N GLY A 101 -8.33 -1.51 19.58
CA GLY A 101 -9.42 -2.22 20.25
C GLY A 101 -10.46 -1.25 20.82
N ALA A 102 -11.74 -1.57 20.79
CA ALA A 102 -12.82 -0.74 21.31
C ALA A 102 -14.03 -1.56 21.75
N LEU A 103 -14.74 -1.10 22.78
CA LEU A 103 -15.90 -1.76 23.39
C LEU A 103 -16.85 -0.70 23.97
N GLY A 104 -18.18 -0.81 23.90
CA GLY A 104 -19.09 0.22 24.41
C GLY A 104 -20.49 -0.31 24.74
N VAL A 105 -21.06 0.12 25.87
CA VAL A 105 -22.30 -0.42 26.45
C VAL A 105 -23.21 0.70 27.01
N GLY A 106 -24.54 0.66 26.91
CA GLY A 106 -25.39 1.68 27.54
C GLY A 106 -26.74 1.19 28.07
N ALA A 107 -27.01 1.27 29.38
CA ALA A 107 -28.27 0.81 29.99
C ALA A 107 -28.83 1.64 31.18
N SER A 108 -30.06 2.15 31.06
CA SER A 108 -30.81 2.90 32.10
C SER A 108 -32.33 2.61 32.04
N ARG A 109 -33.17 3.15 32.96
CA ARG A 109 -34.63 2.87 32.97
C ARG A 109 -35.40 3.37 31.74
N LYS A 110 -34.88 4.31 30.96
CA LYS A 110 -35.59 4.90 29.80
C LYS A 110 -34.84 4.70 28.48
N ALA A 111 -33.57 5.09 28.42
CA ALA A 111 -32.76 5.03 27.19
C ALA A 111 -31.32 4.59 27.42
N GLY A 112 -30.79 3.78 26.50
CA GLY A 112 -29.39 3.35 26.44
C GLY A 112 -28.74 3.71 25.09
N VAL A 113 -27.50 4.22 25.11
CA VAL A 113 -26.70 4.56 23.92
C VAL A 113 -25.28 4.03 24.04
N ALA A 114 -24.75 3.44 22.96
CA ALA A 114 -23.35 3.01 22.83
C ALA A 114 -22.74 3.40 21.49
N LEU A 115 -21.55 4.01 21.52
CA LEU A 115 -20.77 4.41 20.34
C LEU A 115 -19.33 3.89 20.44
N THR A 116 -18.86 3.14 19.44
CA THR A 116 -17.48 2.63 19.42
C THR A 116 -16.79 2.83 18.09
N VAL A 117 -15.51 3.22 18.16
CA VAL A 117 -14.62 3.36 17.01
C VAL A 117 -13.30 2.65 17.31
N ALA A 118 -12.83 1.81 16.40
CA ALA A 118 -11.46 1.30 16.38
C ALA A 118 -10.78 1.75 15.06
N GLY A 119 -9.54 2.19 15.09
CA GLY A 119 -8.81 2.59 13.88
C GLY A 119 -7.37 2.13 13.96
N VAL A 120 -6.78 1.54 12.93
CA VAL A 120 -5.32 1.34 12.92
C VAL A 120 -4.73 1.66 11.54
N GLY A 121 -3.53 2.24 11.49
CA GLY A 121 -2.86 2.67 10.27
C GLY A 121 -1.36 2.35 10.29
N ALA A 122 -0.77 1.87 9.20
CA ALA A 122 0.68 1.68 9.08
C ALA A 122 1.17 2.18 7.72
N ASP A 123 2.36 2.78 7.68
CA ASP A 123 3.09 3.27 6.51
C ASP A 123 4.58 2.97 6.72
N ASN A 124 5.02 1.79 6.30
CA ASN A 124 6.38 1.32 6.48
C ASN A 124 7.12 1.42 5.15
N ARG A 125 8.30 2.03 5.15
CA ARG A 125 9.09 2.18 3.94
C ARG A 125 10.55 1.90 4.18
N ILE A 126 11.13 1.12 3.28
CA ILE A 126 12.57 0.86 3.21
C ILE A 126 13.05 1.33 1.85
N ALA A 127 14.16 2.04 1.82
CA ALA A 127 14.91 2.31 0.60
C ALA A 127 16.40 2.22 0.89
N THR A 128 17.06 1.36 0.13
CA THR A 128 18.51 1.18 0.17
C THR A 128 19.14 1.46 -1.19
N LEU A 129 20.40 1.85 -1.15
CA LEU A 129 21.26 2.01 -2.32
C LEU A 129 22.56 1.26 -2.03
N VAL A 130 22.70 0.05 -2.56
CA VAL A 130 23.82 -0.84 -2.28
C VAL A 130 24.66 -0.96 -3.53
N LYS A 131 25.90 -0.46 -3.51
CA LYS A 131 26.79 -0.56 -4.67
C LYS A 131 28.15 -1.12 -4.30
N SER A 132 28.64 -2.02 -5.12
CA SER A 132 30.01 -2.54 -5.05
C SER A 132 30.67 -2.41 -6.42
N TYR A 133 31.59 -1.47 -6.60
CA TYR A 133 32.05 -1.12 -7.94
C TYR A 133 33.50 -0.68 -8.06
N ILE A 134 33.99 -0.74 -9.31
CA ILE A 134 35.21 -0.09 -9.75
C ILE A 134 34.82 0.83 -10.91
N ASP A 135 35.13 2.11 -10.78
CA ASP A 135 34.83 3.15 -11.76
C ASP A 135 36.13 3.92 -12.05
N ASP A 136 36.68 3.80 -13.26
CA ASP A 136 38.01 4.31 -13.62
C ASP A 136 39.17 3.61 -12.86
N ASP A 137 40.27 3.35 -13.57
CA ASP A 137 41.46 2.61 -13.10
C ASP A 137 42.69 3.48 -12.79
N GLY A 138 42.54 4.80 -12.89
CA GLY A 138 43.61 5.75 -12.65
C GLY A 138 44.78 5.56 -13.61
N THR A 139 46.02 5.65 -13.11
CA THR A 139 47.22 5.68 -13.97
C THR A 139 47.91 4.34 -14.18
N THR A 140 47.82 3.40 -13.23
CA THR A 140 48.54 2.12 -13.27
C THR A 140 47.63 0.90 -13.34
N GLY A 141 46.31 1.12 -13.44
CA GLY A 141 45.32 0.07 -13.65
C GLY A 141 44.89 -0.66 -12.38
N ILE A 142 44.07 -1.68 -12.59
CA ILE A 142 43.62 -2.64 -11.58
C ILE A 142 44.31 -3.98 -11.83
N ARG A 143 45.07 -4.46 -10.84
CA ARG A 143 45.73 -5.76 -10.86
C ARG A 143 45.56 -6.49 -9.53
N ALA A 144 45.04 -7.70 -9.57
CA ALA A 144 44.84 -8.54 -8.39
C ALA A 144 45.00 -10.03 -8.73
N LYS A 145 45.05 -10.90 -7.73
CA LYS A 145 45.02 -12.36 -7.93
C LYS A 145 43.68 -12.81 -8.49
N SER A 146 42.59 -12.39 -7.85
CA SER A 146 41.20 -12.51 -8.29
C SER A 146 40.44 -11.24 -7.89
N VAL A 147 39.26 -11.02 -8.45
CA VAL A 147 38.41 -9.86 -8.14
C VAL A 147 36.99 -10.33 -7.82
N SER A 148 36.45 -9.86 -6.71
CA SER A 148 35.06 -10.13 -6.30
C SER A 148 34.40 -8.83 -5.86
N LEU A 149 33.35 -8.42 -6.56
CA LEU A 149 32.50 -7.28 -6.23
C LEU A 149 31.11 -7.83 -5.90
N SER A 150 30.67 -7.68 -4.65
CA SER A 150 29.40 -8.21 -4.18
C SER A 150 28.58 -7.10 -3.51
N ALA A 151 27.39 -6.86 -4.05
CA ALA A 151 26.37 -6.00 -3.47
C ALA A 151 25.16 -6.85 -3.11
N ARG A 152 24.74 -6.81 -1.85
CA ARG A 152 23.61 -7.57 -1.34
C ARG A 152 22.69 -6.68 -0.52
N ASP A 153 21.41 -6.80 -0.77
CA ASP A 153 20.35 -6.21 0.04
C ASP A 153 19.38 -7.30 0.50
N ASP A 154 19.20 -7.40 1.80
CA ASP A 154 18.11 -8.14 2.41
C ASP A 154 17.20 -7.12 3.10
N SER A 155 15.98 -6.96 2.60
CA SER A 155 15.01 -6.01 3.15
C SER A 155 13.69 -6.69 3.46
N ASP A 156 13.21 -6.55 4.68
CA ASP A 156 11.93 -7.10 5.12
C ASP A 156 11.04 -6.08 5.83
N ILE A 157 9.74 -6.18 5.58
CA ILE A 157 8.72 -5.48 6.34
C ILE A 157 7.72 -6.51 6.84
N HIS A 158 7.69 -6.71 8.15
CA HIS A 158 6.67 -7.51 8.82
C HIS A 158 5.66 -6.59 9.52
N VAL A 159 4.40 -6.65 9.09
CA VAL A 159 3.30 -5.86 9.66
C VAL A 159 2.19 -6.74 10.17
N ILE A 160 1.84 -6.52 11.43
CA ILE A 160 0.59 -7.02 12.01
C ILE A 160 -0.25 -5.81 12.39
N ALA A 161 -1.21 -5.41 11.56
CA ALA A 161 -2.14 -4.33 11.84
C ALA A 161 -3.53 -4.90 12.16
N ALA A 162 -3.97 -4.79 13.40
CA ALA A 162 -5.29 -5.26 13.83
C ALA A 162 -6.14 -4.10 14.39
N ALA A 163 -7.42 -4.03 14.06
CA ALA A 163 -8.39 -3.17 14.76
C ALA A 163 -9.62 -3.98 15.15
N ALA A 164 -10.19 -3.75 16.33
CA ALA A 164 -11.39 -4.45 16.81
C ALA A 164 -12.34 -3.49 17.55
N SER A 165 -13.66 -3.52 17.32
CA SER A 165 -14.66 -2.60 17.89
C SER A 165 -15.94 -3.36 18.28
N LEU A 166 -16.62 -3.03 19.38
CA LEU A 166 -17.79 -3.78 19.86
C LEU A 166 -18.81 -2.90 20.63
N GLY A 167 -20.04 -2.69 20.15
CA GLY A 167 -21.07 -1.85 20.77
C GLY A 167 -22.32 -2.60 21.29
N VAL A 168 -22.98 -2.13 22.36
CA VAL A 168 -24.11 -2.80 23.05
C VAL A 168 -25.08 -1.80 23.74
N ALA A 169 -26.42 -1.87 23.67
CA ALA A 169 -27.28 -0.89 24.39
C ALA A 169 -28.71 -1.37 24.78
N PHE A 170 -29.20 -1.04 25.99
CA PHE A 170 -30.54 -1.42 26.49
C PHE A 170 -31.19 -0.44 27.51
N GLY A 171 -32.27 0.26 27.16
CA GLY A 171 -33.16 0.91 28.15
C GLY A 171 -34.64 0.77 27.77
N ASN A 172 -35.58 0.67 28.74
CA ASN A 172 -36.96 0.15 28.54
C ASN A 172 -37.77 0.78 27.40
N LYS A 173 -37.42 1.98 26.92
CA LYS A 173 -38.01 2.55 25.70
C LYS A 173 -37.10 2.44 24.48
N ALA A 174 -35.80 2.73 24.62
CA ALA A 174 -34.86 2.77 23.50
C ALA A 174 -33.47 2.21 23.85
N GLY A 175 -32.90 1.40 22.94
CA GLY A 175 -31.49 1.00 22.93
C GLY A 175 -30.87 1.27 21.55
N VAL A 176 -29.75 2.00 21.51
CA VAL A 176 -29.03 2.39 20.27
C VAL A 176 -27.55 2.05 20.38
N ALA A 177 -27.01 1.29 19.42
CA ALA A 177 -25.60 0.90 19.35
C ALA A 177 -24.98 1.17 17.96
N VAL A 178 -23.77 1.73 17.93
CA VAL A 178 -22.95 1.94 16.72
C VAL A 178 -21.53 1.44 16.96
N ALA A 179 -21.00 0.61 16.06
CA ALA A 179 -19.62 0.12 16.10
C ALA A 179 -18.92 0.22 14.74
N VAL A 180 -17.76 0.88 14.69
CA VAL A 180 -16.94 1.02 13.47
C VAL A 180 -15.50 0.58 13.74
N SER A 181 -14.89 -0.13 12.79
CA SER A 181 -13.46 -0.47 12.79
C SER A 181 -12.82 -0.24 11.42
N VAL A 182 -11.67 0.43 11.36
CA VAL A 182 -10.89 0.61 10.11
C VAL A 182 -9.43 0.23 10.32
N THR A 183 -8.84 -0.49 9.38
CA THR A 183 -7.42 -0.89 9.35
C THR A 183 -6.81 -0.56 7.99
N VAL A 184 -5.67 0.13 7.97
CA VAL A 184 -4.87 0.38 6.75
C VAL A 184 -3.41 0.02 7.00
N ALA A 185 -2.80 -0.75 6.11
CA ALA A 185 -1.36 -1.00 6.11
C ALA A 185 -0.75 -0.67 4.74
N LEU A 186 0.21 0.24 4.69
CA LEU A 186 0.93 0.65 3.48
C LEU A 186 2.39 0.26 3.68
N ASN A 187 2.95 -0.54 2.78
CA ASN A 187 4.33 -1.01 2.85
C ASN A 187 5.02 -0.79 1.50
N ASP A 188 6.23 -0.24 1.53
CA ASP A 188 7.01 0.11 0.34
C ASP A 188 8.48 -0.29 0.54
N ILE A 189 9.00 -1.20 -0.28
CA ILE A 189 10.43 -1.50 -0.36
C ILE A 189 10.94 -0.98 -1.70
N SER A 190 11.94 -0.08 -1.69
CA SER A 190 12.48 0.56 -2.88
C SER A 190 14.01 0.54 -2.92
N ASN A 191 14.56 -0.56 -3.45
CA ASN A 191 15.98 -0.87 -3.35
C ASN A 191 16.67 -0.81 -4.72
N GLU A 192 17.92 -0.38 -4.70
CA GLU A 192 18.80 -0.36 -5.87
C GLU A 192 20.13 -1.00 -5.49
N VAL A 193 20.44 -2.13 -6.14
CA VAL A 193 21.59 -2.98 -5.86
C VAL A 193 22.41 -3.14 -7.13
N GLU A 194 23.66 -2.69 -7.11
CA GLU A 194 24.53 -2.71 -8.28
C GLU A 194 25.93 -3.24 -7.98
N ALA A 195 26.41 -4.16 -8.82
CA ALA A 195 27.79 -4.63 -8.79
C ALA A 195 28.43 -4.48 -10.18
N TYR A 196 29.40 -3.58 -10.34
CA TYR A 196 29.88 -3.26 -11.69
C TYR A 196 31.34 -2.86 -11.81
N VAL A 197 31.83 -2.96 -13.05
CA VAL A 197 33.09 -2.37 -13.51
C VAL A 197 32.76 -1.42 -14.66
N HIS A 198 33.15 -0.15 -14.51
CA HIS A 198 32.83 0.92 -15.46
C HIS A 198 34.06 1.78 -15.78
N ASP A 199 34.22 2.15 -17.05
CA ASP A 199 35.30 3.03 -17.55
C ASP A 199 36.73 2.59 -17.16
N VAL A 200 36.99 1.28 -17.15
CA VAL A 200 38.30 0.73 -16.77
C VAL A 200 39.12 0.33 -17.99
N ALA A 201 40.24 1.01 -18.23
CA ALA A 201 41.09 0.76 -19.40
C ALA A 201 42.07 -0.41 -19.21
N SER A 202 42.57 -0.62 -17.98
CA SER A 202 43.54 -1.66 -17.64
C SER A 202 43.09 -2.46 -16.41
N PHE A 203 42.48 -3.62 -16.64
CA PHE A 203 42.10 -4.56 -15.59
C PHE A 203 42.68 -5.94 -15.85
N MET A 204 43.34 -6.53 -14.85
CA MET A 204 43.91 -7.88 -14.95
C MET A 204 43.84 -8.68 -13.66
N THR A 205 43.30 -9.90 -13.73
CA THR A 205 43.55 -10.93 -12.69
C THR A 205 44.77 -11.77 -13.07
N THR A 206 45.60 -12.15 -12.10
CA THR A 206 46.83 -12.93 -12.37
C THR A 206 46.64 -14.44 -12.23
N GLU A 207 45.61 -14.89 -11.50
CA GLU A 207 45.31 -16.31 -11.34
C GLU A 207 43.80 -16.63 -11.41
N GLY A 208 43.00 -16.06 -10.51
CA GLY A 208 41.60 -16.43 -10.30
C GLY A 208 40.59 -15.62 -11.12
N ASP A 209 39.33 -15.85 -10.78
CA ASP A 209 38.17 -15.32 -11.51
C ASP A 209 37.92 -13.83 -11.27
N VAL A 210 37.04 -13.27 -12.08
CA VAL A 210 36.31 -12.03 -11.79
C VAL A 210 34.87 -12.40 -11.47
N ARG A 211 34.34 -11.96 -10.33
CA ARG A 211 32.92 -12.15 -9.97
C ARG A 211 32.26 -10.83 -9.63
N LEU A 212 31.14 -10.56 -10.30
CA LEU A 212 30.26 -9.42 -10.04
C LEU A 212 28.91 -9.99 -9.64
N ARG A 213 28.46 -9.71 -8.42
CA ARG A 213 27.20 -10.24 -7.90
C ARG A 213 26.36 -9.14 -7.28
N ALA A 214 25.19 -8.89 -7.85
CA ALA A 214 24.14 -8.07 -7.27
C ALA A 214 22.99 -9.00 -6.83
N GLU A 215 22.62 -8.93 -5.56
CA GLU A 215 21.59 -9.80 -4.98
C GLU A 215 20.60 -8.97 -4.15
N THR A 216 19.30 -9.09 -4.46
CA THR A 216 18.22 -8.46 -3.70
C THR A 216 17.26 -9.52 -3.21
N ASN A 217 17.01 -9.54 -1.90
CA ASN A 217 15.93 -10.31 -1.27
C ASN A 217 14.98 -9.33 -0.58
N ALA A 218 13.76 -9.19 -1.09
CA ALA A 218 12.78 -8.24 -0.57
C ALA A 218 11.48 -8.95 -0.14
N GLU A 219 11.10 -8.82 1.12
CA GLU A 219 9.91 -9.49 1.66
C GLU A 219 8.96 -8.50 2.32
N ILE A 220 7.66 -8.62 2.01
CA ILE A 220 6.60 -7.94 2.76
C ILE A 220 5.60 -9.00 3.26
N ASP A 221 5.56 -9.19 4.58
CA ASP A 221 4.50 -9.95 5.25
C ASP A 221 3.52 -8.96 5.91
N ALA A 222 2.32 -8.87 5.37
CA ALA A 222 1.31 -7.88 5.74
C ALA A 222 0.01 -8.55 6.19
N PHE A 223 -0.21 -8.55 7.50
CA PHE A 223 -1.49 -8.89 8.11
C PHE A 223 -2.28 -7.61 8.43
N ALA A 224 -3.46 -7.45 7.83
CA ALA A 224 -4.38 -6.35 8.14
C ALA A 224 -5.77 -6.89 8.49
N ALA A 225 -6.18 -6.73 9.74
CA ALA A 225 -7.48 -7.18 10.22
C ALA A 225 -8.32 -6.05 10.80
N ALA A 226 -9.60 -6.01 10.47
CA ALA A 226 -10.59 -5.14 11.09
C ALA A 226 -11.78 -5.97 11.58
N ALA A 227 -12.19 -5.76 12.83
CA ALA A 227 -13.34 -6.42 13.42
C ALA A 227 -14.29 -5.39 14.04
N SER A 228 -15.59 -5.46 13.77
CA SER A 228 -16.62 -4.64 14.42
C SER A 228 -17.84 -5.48 14.81
N VAL A 229 -18.50 -5.22 15.94
CA VAL A 229 -19.76 -5.88 16.32
C VAL A 229 -20.72 -4.91 17.05
N ALA A 230 -22.04 -4.91 16.87
CA ALA A 230 -23.01 -3.97 17.50
C ALA A 230 -24.33 -4.65 17.96
N ILE A 231 -24.94 -4.29 19.10
CA ILE A 231 -26.20 -4.94 19.57
C ILE A 231 -27.11 -3.95 20.35
N GLY A 232 -28.42 -3.81 20.05
CA GLY A 232 -29.31 -2.87 20.77
C GLY A 232 -30.77 -3.32 21.01
N VAL A 233 -31.35 -3.12 22.21
CA VAL A 233 -32.76 -3.51 22.53
C VAL A 233 -33.44 -2.66 23.63
N GLY A 234 -34.60 -2.05 23.35
CA GLY A 234 -35.51 -1.46 24.35
C GLY A 234 -36.98 -1.55 23.91
N GLY A 235 -37.95 -1.58 24.84
CA GLY A 235 -39.34 -2.01 24.60
C GLY A 235 -40.14 -1.31 23.49
N LYS A 236 -39.69 -0.16 22.99
CA LYS A 236 -40.26 0.49 21.78
C LYS A 236 -39.28 0.54 20.61
N ALA A 237 -37.98 0.75 20.84
CA ALA A 237 -36.97 0.83 19.78
C ALA A 237 -35.66 0.10 20.16
N GLY A 238 -35.16 -0.74 19.26
CA GLY A 238 -33.81 -1.33 19.32
C GLY A 238 -33.08 -1.09 18.00
N VAL A 239 -31.92 -0.42 18.03
CA VAL A 239 -31.13 -0.05 16.83
C VAL A 239 -29.68 -0.48 17.00
N ALA A 240 -29.11 -1.15 15.99
CA ALA A 240 -27.70 -1.50 15.92
C ALA A 240 -27.11 -1.25 14.52
N VAL A 241 -25.89 -0.71 14.46
CA VAL A 241 -25.13 -0.50 13.21
C VAL A 241 -23.67 -0.92 13.41
N SER A 242 -23.14 -1.74 12.51
CA SER A 242 -21.74 -2.17 12.48
C SER A 242 -21.07 -1.95 11.11
N GLY A 243 -19.77 -1.67 11.12
CA GLY A 243 -18.96 -1.48 9.91
C GLY A 243 -17.50 -1.82 10.14
N ALA A 244 -16.92 -2.67 9.29
CA ALA A 244 -15.50 -3.00 9.30
C ALA A 244 -14.86 -2.85 7.91
N GLY A 245 -13.72 -2.15 7.87
CA GLY A 245 -12.89 -1.99 6.68
C GLY A 245 -11.44 -2.35 6.97
N ALA A 246 -10.88 -3.31 6.25
CA ALA A 246 -9.45 -3.63 6.32
C ALA A 246 -8.82 -3.47 4.95
N ALA A 247 -7.64 -2.85 4.87
CA ALA A 247 -6.97 -2.70 3.61
C ALA A 247 -5.45 -2.71 3.74
N ALA A 248 -4.75 -3.30 2.77
CA ALA A 248 -3.30 -3.14 2.64
C ALA A 248 -2.87 -2.84 1.20
N LYS A 249 -1.80 -2.05 1.09
CA LYS A 249 -1.06 -1.79 -0.15
C LYS A 249 0.42 -2.12 0.08
N ASN A 250 0.92 -3.13 -0.61
CA ASN A 250 2.30 -3.58 -0.53
C ASN A 250 2.98 -3.36 -1.89
N VAL A 251 4.10 -2.67 -1.91
CA VAL A 251 4.86 -2.31 -3.11
C VAL A 251 6.31 -2.72 -2.91
N ILE A 252 6.85 -3.50 -3.85
CA ILE A 252 8.28 -3.80 -3.96
C ILE A 252 8.78 -3.28 -5.30
N LEU A 253 9.76 -2.39 -5.25
CA LEU A 253 10.43 -1.78 -6.39
C LEU A 253 11.94 -2.00 -6.25
N SER A 254 12.41 -3.10 -6.81
CA SER A 254 13.83 -3.49 -6.74
C SER A 254 14.51 -3.35 -8.10
N LYS A 255 15.71 -2.77 -8.11
CA LYS A 255 16.62 -2.76 -9.27
C LYS A 255 17.88 -3.51 -8.89
N THR A 256 18.18 -4.60 -9.59
CA THR A 256 19.32 -5.47 -9.31
C THR A 256 20.14 -5.66 -10.57
N ASN A 257 21.30 -4.99 -10.66
CA ASN A 257 22.10 -4.98 -11.88
C ASN A 257 23.54 -5.39 -11.58
N ALA A 258 24.05 -6.33 -12.37
CA ALA A 258 25.47 -6.67 -12.40
C ALA A 258 26.01 -6.49 -13.82
N PHE A 259 27.09 -5.72 -13.99
CA PHE A 259 27.54 -5.42 -15.35
C PHE A 259 29.00 -5.00 -15.49
N VAL A 260 29.48 -5.13 -16.73
CA VAL A 260 30.74 -4.54 -17.18
C VAL A 260 30.41 -3.58 -18.32
N ASP A 261 30.73 -2.30 -18.15
CA ASP A 261 30.50 -1.27 -19.17
C ASP A 261 31.78 -0.45 -19.44
N GLN A 262 31.96 -0.05 -20.70
CA GLN A 262 33.09 0.77 -21.17
C GLN A 262 34.48 0.31 -20.68
N SER A 263 34.71 -1.00 -20.55
CA SER A 263 35.89 -1.53 -19.84
C SER A 263 36.66 -2.61 -20.62
N THR A 264 37.94 -2.80 -20.30
CA THR A 264 38.78 -3.89 -20.82
C THR A 264 39.30 -4.78 -19.70
N LEU A 265 38.79 -6.01 -19.63
CA LEU A 265 39.09 -7.00 -18.59
C LEU A 265 39.90 -8.17 -19.17
N ILE A 266 41.00 -8.51 -18.49
CA ILE A 266 41.78 -9.74 -18.72
C ILE A 266 41.70 -10.60 -17.46
N SER A 267 40.97 -11.72 -17.52
CA SER A 267 40.85 -12.68 -16.41
C SER A 267 41.72 -13.91 -16.66
N ALA A 268 42.57 -14.26 -15.69
CA ALA A 268 43.31 -15.53 -15.66
C ALA A 268 42.42 -16.74 -15.31
N GLY A 269 41.20 -16.50 -14.82
CA GLY A 269 40.16 -17.50 -14.60
C GLY A 269 38.91 -17.24 -15.45
N GLY A 270 37.74 -17.57 -14.92
CA GLY A 270 36.44 -17.23 -15.49
C GLY A 270 36.02 -15.78 -15.20
N VAL A 271 34.88 -15.39 -15.77
CA VAL A 271 34.17 -14.15 -15.42
C VAL A 271 32.71 -14.49 -15.16
N ASP A 272 32.23 -14.16 -13.97
CA ASP A 272 30.88 -14.44 -13.52
C ASP A 272 30.15 -13.13 -13.20
N ILE A 273 28.98 -12.93 -13.82
CA ILE A 273 28.16 -11.73 -13.68
C ILE A 273 26.74 -12.18 -13.32
N ASP A 274 26.40 -12.05 -12.05
CA ASP A 274 25.16 -12.51 -11.46
C ASP A 274 24.29 -11.34 -11.00
N ALA A 275 23.06 -11.28 -11.49
CA ALA A 275 22.00 -10.41 -10.99
C ALA A 275 20.82 -11.26 -10.52
N LEU A 276 20.60 -11.32 -9.21
CA LEU A 276 19.62 -12.21 -8.58
C LEU A 276 18.61 -11.40 -7.77
N ALA A 277 17.32 -11.51 -8.11
CA ALA A 277 16.26 -10.90 -7.34
C ALA A 277 15.24 -11.95 -6.88
N THR A 278 14.97 -11.95 -5.59
CA THR A 278 13.83 -12.67 -5.00
C THR A 278 12.97 -11.66 -4.28
N SER A 279 11.71 -11.51 -4.69
CA SER A 279 10.76 -10.73 -3.90
C SER A 279 9.47 -11.49 -3.60
N GLN A 280 8.98 -11.29 -2.39
CA GLN A 280 7.79 -11.97 -1.88
C GLN A 280 6.86 -10.96 -1.21
N ILE A 281 5.57 -11.06 -1.53
CA ILE A 281 4.51 -10.38 -0.80
C ILE A 281 3.52 -11.43 -0.31
N ASP A 282 3.44 -11.58 1.01
CA ASP A 282 2.41 -12.36 1.68
C ASP A 282 1.42 -11.40 2.35
N ALA A 283 0.17 -11.37 1.88
CA ALA A 283 -0.83 -10.40 2.31
C ALA A 283 -2.11 -11.09 2.80
N THR A 284 -2.42 -10.94 4.08
CA THR A 284 -3.65 -11.47 4.69
C THR A 284 -4.53 -10.33 5.20
N ILE A 285 -5.63 -10.09 4.48
CA ILE A 285 -6.56 -9.00 4.76
C ILE A 285 -7.91 -9.57 5.21
N LEU A 286 -8.26 -9.31 6.47
CA LEU A 286 -9.47 -9.84 7.10
C LEU A 286 -10.38 -8.72 7.54
N SER A 287 -11.64 -8.79 7.13
CA SER A 287 -12.67 -7.87 7.57
C SER A 287 -13.82 -8.64 8.18
N GLY A 288 -14.27 -8.22 9.36
CA GLY A 288 -15.39 -8.81 10.06
C GLY A 288 -16.33 -7.75 10.58
N SER A 289 -17.62 -7.88 10.30
CA SER A 289 -18.66 -7.01 10.84
C SER A 289 -19.83 -7.82 11.41
N GLY A 290 -20.48 -7.36 12.48
CA GLY A 290 -21.83 -7.84 12.77
C GLY A 290 -22.71 -6.97 13.68
N SER A 291 -24.02 -7.01 13.53
CA SER A 291 -25.01 -6.16 14.21
C SER A 291 -26.27 -6.91 14.64
N ILE A 292 -27.00 -6.51 15.69
CA ILE A 292 -28.31 -7.09 16.08
C ILE A 292 -29.26 -6.07 16.75
N GLY A 293 -30.55 -6.00 16.39
CA GLY A 293 -31.53 -5.05 16.98
C GLY A 293 -32.92 -5.61 17.31
N ALA A 294 -33.39 -5.60 18.58
CA ALA A 294 -34.70 -6.17 18.96
C ALA A 294 -35.57 -5.35 19.93
N SER A 295 -36.91 -5.41 19.84
CA SER A 295 -37.87 -4.53 20.55
C SER A 295 -39.34 -4.96 20.37
N GLN A 296 -40.29 -4.65 21.27
CA GLN A 296 -41.71 -5.02 21.06
C GLN A 296 -42.38 -4.26 19.90
N THR A 297 -41.84 -3.12 19.49
CA THR A 297 -42.46 -2.26 18.46
C THR A 297 -41.59 -2.13 17.21
N ALA A 298 -40.34 -1.71 17.34
CA ALA A 298 -39.42 -1.49 16.21
C ALA A 298 -38.00 -2.00 16.52
N GLY A 299 -37.48 -2.98 15.78
CA GLY A 299 -36.09 -3.47 15.90
C GLY A 299 -35.33 -3.34 14.58
N VAL A 300 -34.13 -2.76 14.56
CA VAL A 300 -33.33 -2.60 13.33
C VAL A 300 -31.82 -2.85 13.53
N GLY A 301 -31.18 -3.66 12.67
CA GLY A 301 -29.74 -3.98 12.76
C GLY A 301 -29.03 -3.90 11.40
N ALA A 302 -27.93 -3.17 11.23
CA ALA A 302 -27.24 -3.04 9.93
C ALA A 302 -25.72 -3.27 10.01
N SER A 303 -25.10 -3.92 9.03
CA SER A 303 -23.70 -4.42 9.04
C SER A 303 -23.01 -4.19 7.68
N VAL A 304 -21.74 -3.80 7.64
CA VAL A 304 -20.92 -3.84 6.42
C VAL A 304 -19.51 -4.35 6.72
N GLY A 305 -19.01 -5.29 5.92
CA GLY A 305 -17.61 -5.75 5.91
C GLY A 305 -16.94 -5.52 4.56
N ALA A 306 -15.81 -4.84 4.53
CA ALA A 306 -15.01 -4.62 3.33
C ALA A 306 -13.53 -4.97 3.57
N ALA A 307 -12.91 -5.69 2.63
CA ALA A 307 -11.49 -6.01 2.66
C ALA A 307 -10.82 -5.69 1.31
N VAL A 308 -9.67 -5.03 1.31
CA VAL A 308 -8.92 -4.68 0.10
C VAL A 308 -7.44 -5.06 0.22
N ALA A 309 -6.92 -5.88 -0.71
CA ALA A 309 -5.50 -6.16 -0.83
C ALA A 309 -4.97 -5.63 -2.16
N ARG A 310 -3.87 -4.87 -2.12
CA ARG A 310 -3.18 -4.41 -3.32
C ARG A 310 -1.70 -4.73 -3.20
N ASN A 311 -1.19 -5.63 -4.04
CA ASN A 311 0.18 -6.12 -3.96
C ASN A 311 0.88 -5.93 -5.31
N PHE A 312 2.05 -5.32 -5.28
CA PHE A 312 2.74 -4.85 -6.47
C PHE A 312 4.23 -5.15 -6.38
N ILE A 313 4.74 -5.91 -7.36
CA ILE A 313 6.18 -6.12 -7.55
C ILE A 313 6.55 -5.52 -8.91
N GLY A 314 7.52 -4.62 -8.93
CA GLY A 314 7.92 -3.91 -10.14
C GLY A 314 6.80 -3.03 -10.71
N TRP A 315 5.93 -2.52 -9.83
CA TRP A 315 4.83 -1.66 -10.25
C TRP A 315 4.56 -0.60 -9.20
N LYS A 316 4.62 0.68 -9.60
CA LYS A 316 4.24 1.80 -8.74
C LYS A 316 2.84 2.29 -9.11
N PRO A 317 1.84 2.16 -8.21
CA PRO A 317 0.51 2.70 -8.44
C PRO A 317 0.54 4.22 -8.43
N GLY A 318 0.17 4.85 -9.55
CA GLY A 318 0.05 6.29 -9.67
C GLY A 318 0.28 6.81 -11.08
N GLY A 319 -0.07 8.07 -11.32
CA GLY A 319 0.25 8.78 -12.55
C GLY A 319 0.82 10.16 -12.23
N ASP A 320 1.85 10.58 -12.96
CA ASP A 320 2.49 11.88 -12.74
C ASP A 320 1.66 13.06 -13.27
N THR A 321 0.64 12.77 -14.07
CA THR A 321 -0.22 13.79 -14.71
C THR A 321 -1.65 13.65 -14.22
N PHE A 322 -2.13 14.66 -13.51
CA PHE A 322 -3.52 14.78 -13.06
C PHE A 322 -4.02 16.22 -13.23
N ASP A 323 -5.33 16.39 -13.46
CA ASP A 323 -5.99 17.69 -13.56
C ASP A 323 -6.46 18.19 -12.20
N HIS A 324 -6.97 17.26 -11.39
CA HIS A 324 -7.64 17.51 -10.13
C HIS A 324 -7.24 16.47 -9.09
N THR A 325 -7.50 16.78 -7.83
CA THR A 325 -7.39 15.84 -6.72
C THR A 325 -8.76 15.52 -6.16
N THR A 326 -8.86 14.49 -5.33
CA THR A 326 -10.10 14.19 -4.60
C THR A 326 -10.57 15.31 -3.68
N ASP A 327 -9.71 16.27 -3.33
CA ASP A 327 -10.07 17.42 -2.49
C ASP A 327 -10.73 18.56 -3.28
N ASP A 328 -10.68 18.52 -4.62
CA ASP A 328 -11.30 19.54 -5.45
C ASP A 328 -12.83 19.35 -5.51
N SER A 329 -13.59 20.44 -5.45
CA SER A 329 -15.03 20.42 -5.77
C SER A 329 -15.27 20.87 -7.20
N LEU A 330 -15.96 20.03 -7.99
CA LEU A 330 -16.36 20.36 -9.35
C LEU A 330 -17.88 20.34 -9.49
N ALA A 331 -18.48 21.42 -9.98
CA ALA A 331 -19.91 21.45 -10.32
C ALA A 331 -20.25 20.46 -11.45
N THR A 332 -19.29 20.16 -12.32
CA THR A 332 -19.38 19.16 -13.38
C THR A 332 -18.02 18.53 -13.54
N ILE A 333 -17.97 17.21 -13.71
CA ILE A 333 -16.78 16.44 -14.07
C ILE A 333 -16.83 16.23 -15.59
N PRO A 334 -16.04 16.96 -16.38
CA PRO A 334 -15.95 16.73 -17.82
C PRO A 334 -15.31 15.39 -18.14
N LYS A 335 -15.71 14.79 -19.26
CA LYS A 335 -15.01 13.65 -19.86
C LYS A 335 -13.52 13.95 -20.09
N GLY A 336 -12.67 12.96 -19.83
CA GLY A 336 -11.22 12.99 -19.99
C GLY A 336 -10.46 13.59 -18.81
N LYS A 337 -11.15 14.04 -17.75
CA LYS A 337 -10.47 14.59 -16.58
C LYS A 337 -9.78 13.52 -15.75
N LYS A 338 -8.52 13.78 -15.41
CA LYS A 338 -7.70 12.92 -14.55
C LYS A 338 -7.76 13.40 -13.12
N ILE A 339 -8.16 12.51 -12.22
CA ILE A 339 -8.34 12.81 -10.80
C ILE A 339 -7.39 11.92 -10.01
N LYS A 340 -6.52 12.56 -9.24
CA LYS A 340 -5.63 11.88 -8.31
C LYS A 340 -6.36 11.63 -7.00
N VAL A 341 -6.36 10.37 -6.57
CA VAL A 341 -6.89 9.96 -5.27
C VAL A 341 -5.88 10.31 -4.20
N LEU A 342 -6.33 11.03 -3.18
CA LEU A 342 -5.57 11.33 -1.99
C LEU A 342 -6.10 10.49 -0.82
N GLY A 343 -5.18 9.89 -0.07
CA GLY A 343 -5.47 9.10 1.13
C GLY A 343 -5.91 7.66 0.89
N GLY A 344 -5.86 6.87 1.96
CA GLY A 344 -6.25 5.45 1.95
C GLY A 344 -5.36 4.56 1.08
N VAL A 345 -5.86 3.37 0.75
CA VAL A 345 -5.10 2.38 -0.06
C VAL A 345 -5.03 2.69 -1.54
N TYR A 346 -5.78 3.69 -2.00
CA TYR A 346 -5.73 4.22 -3.36
C TYR A 346 -4.91 5.51 -3.47
N ASP A 347 -4.29 5.96 -2.36
CA ASP A 347 -3.46 7.16 -2.35
C ASP A 347 -2.39 7.09 -3.45
N GLY A 348 -2.36 8.14 -4.28
CA GLY A 348 -1.45 8.26 -5.42
C GLY A 348 -2.03 7.82 -6.75
N ASP A 349 -3.09 7.00 -6.78
CA ASP A 349 -3.72 6.53 -8.01
C ASP A 349 -4.34 7.68 -8.80
N VAL A 350 -4.21 7.64 -10.11
CA VAL A 350 -4.84 8.61 -11.01
C VAL A 350 -5.88 7.92 -11.87
N TYR A 351 -7.11 8.42 -11.85
CA TYR A 351 -8.20 7.90 -12.66
C TYR A 351 -8.65 8.92 -13.70
N GLU A 352 -8.76 8.49 -14.96
CA GLU A 352 -9.37 9.26 -16.02
C GLU A 352 -10.89 9.01 -16.04
N PHE A 353 -11.66 10.09 -16.01
CA PHE A 353 -13.11 10.04 -16.18
C PHE A 353 -13.45 9.79 -17.66
N ILE A 354 -13.86 8.57 -17.99
CA ILE A 354 -14.18 8.15 -19.36
C ILE A 354 -15.68 8.25 -19.68
N GLY A 355 -16.50 8.46 -18.65
CA GLY A 355 -17.94 8.68 -18.78
C GLY A 355 -18.28 9.98 -19.51
N ASP A 356 -19.55 10.14 -19.86
CA ASP A 356 -20.06 11.42 -20.34
C ASP A 356 -20.07 12.44 -19.19
N SER A 357 -19.86 13.72 -19.53
CA SER A 357 -19.73 14.79 -18.54
C SER A 357 -20.85 14.75 -17.48
N GLN A 358 -20.45 14.63 -16.22
CA GLN A 358 -21.37 14.43 -15.11
C GLN A 358 -21.53 15.73 -14.32
N VAL A 359 -22.74 16.29 -14.29
CA VAL A 359 -23.07 17.36 -13.33
C VAL A 359 -23.06 16.75 -11.94
N VAL A 360 -22.32 17.35 -11.00
CA VAL A 360 -22.25 16.92 -9.59
C VAL A 360 -23.28 17.69 -8.77
N TYR A 361 -23.33 19.02 -8.94
CA TYR A 361 -24.35 19.89 -8.39
C TYR A 361 -24.72 21.01 -9.37
N GLU A 362 -25.97 21.43 -9.33
CA GLU A 362 -26.49 22.49 -10.18
C GLU A 362 -26.35 23.89 -9.54
N HIS A 363 -26.38 23.98 -8.21
CA HIS A 363 -26.37 25.25 -7.48
C HIS A 363 -25.52 25.21 -6.22
N THR A 364 -25.20 26.39 -5.69
CA THR A 364 -24.59 26.57 -4.37
C THR A 364 -25.57 27.24 -3.40
N ASN A 365 -25.35 27.05 -2.09
CA ASN A 365 -26.26 27.51 -1.04
C ASN A 365 -26.20 29.02 -0.76
N ASP A 366 -25.29 29.76 -1.40
CA ASP A 366 -25.24 31.22 -1.39
C ASP A 366 -26.14 31.85 -2.48
N GLU A 367 -26.64 31.03 -3.41
CA GLU A 367 -27.62 31.48 -4.39
C GLU A 367 -28.95 31.86 -3.73
N ARG A 368 -29.60 32.89 -4.28
CA ARG A 368 -30.87 33.40 -3.73
C ARG A 368 -32.03 32.68 -4.39
N LEU A 369 -32.80 33.38 -5.22
CA LEU A 369 -34.03 32.87 -5.82
C LEU A 369 -33.72 31.90 -6.96
N VAL A 370 -33.75 30.60 -6.64
CA VAL A 370 -33.54 29.50 -7.60
C VAL A 370 -34.85 28.74 -7.79
N MET A 371 -35.19 28.43 -9.04
CA MET A 371 -36.31 27.55 -9.36
C MET A 371 -35.88 26.10 -9.16
N LEU A 372 -36.27 25.51 -8.03
CA LEU A 372 -35.98 24.11 -7.74
C LEU A 372 -36.98 23.18 -8.39
N LYS A 373 -36.46 22.06 -8.90
CA LYS A 373 -37.23 20.89 -9.32
C LYS A 373 -36.85 19.72 -8.44
N GLU A 374 -37.70 18.70 -8.40
CA GLU A 374 -37.33 17.44 -7.77
C GLU A 374 -36.01 16.93 -8.36
N ASN A 375 -35.11 16.47 -7.50
CA ASN A 375 -33.74 16.05 -7.79
C ASN A 375 -32.71 17.16 -8.08
N THR A 376 -33.05 18.45 -7.99
CA THR A 376 -32.03 19.52 -8.04
C THR A 376 -31.03 19.34 -6.91
N ARG A 377 -29.73 19.39 -7.21
CA ARG A 377 -28.64 19.23 -6.26
C ARG A 377 -27.98 20.56 -5.95
N VAL A 378 -27.75 20.78 -4.67
CA VAL A 378 -27.17 22.01 -4.14
C VAL A 378 -25.96 21.67 -3.29
N LYS A 379 -24.84 22.30 -3.59
CA LYS A 379 -23.66 22.28 -2.72
C LYS A 379 -23.88 23.21 -1.52
N VAL A 380 -23.72 22.67 -0.33
CA VAL A 380 -23.83 23.37 0.96
C VAL A 380 -22.59 23.05 1.76
N GLY A 381 -21.62 23.97 1.82
CA GLY A 381 -20.31 23.68 2.42
C GLY A 381 -19.62 22.50 1.75
N GLU A 382 -19.28 21.47 2.53
CA GLU A 382 -18.64 20.23 2.07
C GLU A 382 -19.64 19.15 1.61
N ALA A 383 -20.94 19.43 1.62
CA ALA A 383 -22.00 18.46 1.34
C ALA A 383 -22.81 18.79 0.08
N ILE A 384 -23.43 17.75 -0.50
CA ILE A 384 -24.36 17.85 -1.62
C ILE A 384 -25.74 17.38 -1.18
N TYR A 385 -26.73 18.24 -1.32
CA TYR A 385 -28.12 17.97 -0.98
C TYR A 385 -28.97 17.88 -2.24
N ARG A 386 -29.83 16.86 -2.31
CA ARG A 386 -30.84 16.68 -3.35
C ARG A 386 -32.20 17.16 -2.85
N PHE A 387 -32.86 18.00 -3.63
CA PHE A 387 -34.21 18.46 -3.33
C PHE A 387 -35.24 17.36 -3.62
N ALA A 388 -36.03 17.01 -2.61
CA ALA A 388 -37.15 16.06 -2.68
C ALA A 388 -38.51 16.75 -2.44
N GLY A 389 -38.52 18.07 -2.32
CA GLY A 389 -39.73 18.86 -2.12
C GLY A 389 -40.49 19.14 -3.42
N LYS A 390 -41.62 19.83 -3.27
CA LYS A 390 -42.41 20.28 -4.41
C LYS A 390 -41.68 21.40 -5.15
N ALA A 391 -41.63 21.30 -6.49
CA ALA A 391 -41.02 22.30 -7.35
C ALA A 391 -41.53 23.72 -7.06
N GLY A 392 -40.61 24.69 -7.04
CA GLY A 392 -40.91 26.08 -6.72
C GLY A 392 -39.66 26.93 -6.55
N THR A 393 -39.84 28.25 -6.51
CA THR A 393 -38.73 29.17 -6.25
C THR A 393 -38.43 29.21 -4.76
N LYS A 394 -37.17 28.94 -4.40
CA LYS A 394 -36.66 28.97 -3.03
C LYS A 394 -35.48 29.92 -2.93
N ASP A 395 -35.24 30.47 -1.74
CA ASP A 395 -34.05 31.28 -1.42
C ASP A 395 -33.03 30.34 -0.77
N LEU A 396 -32.07 29.80 -1.54
CA LEU A 396 -31.18 28.73 -1.05
C LEU A 396 -30.35 29.18 0.16
N SER A 397 -30.03 30.47 0.24
CA SER A 397 -29.36 31.10 1.39
C SER A 397 -30.14 31.04 2.71
N LYS A 398 -31.44 30.69 2.68
CA LYS A 398 -32.32 30.63 3.86
C LYS A 398 -32.94 29.25 4.08
N GLU A 399 -32.67 28.29 3.20
CA GLU A 399 -33.18 26.93 3.35
C GLU A 399 -32.47 26.22 4.51
N VAL A 400 -33.18 25.27 5.13
CA VAL A 400 -32.63 24.41 6.19
C VAL A 400 -32.40 23.03 5.58
N TYR A 401 -31.13 22.66 5.43
CA TYR A 401 -30.72 21.44 4.72
C TYR A 401 -30.65 20.21 5.63
N GLU A 402 -30.48 20.40 6.94
CA GLU A 402 -30.35 19.32 7.91
C GLU A 402 -31.66 19.06 8.68
N THR A 403 -32.03 17.79 8.81
CA THR A 403 -33.17 17.36 9.64
C THR A 403 -32.72 17.26 11.10
N ASN A 404 -33.54 17.74 12.04
CA ASN A 404 -33.30 17.57 13.48
C ASN A 404 -34.59 17.13 14.21
N SER A 405 -34.55 16.99 15.53
CA SER A 405 -35.69 16.51 16.33
C SER A 405 -36.95 17.38 16.28
N THR A 406 -36.86 18.57 15.70
CA THR A 406 -37.94 19.57 15.65
C THR A 406 -38.39 19.94 14.24
N ASN A 407 -37.58 19.70 13.20
CA ASN A 407 -37.84 20.10 11.82
C ASN A 407 -37.60 18.95 10.83
N SER A 408 -38.56 18.72 9.94
CA SER A 408 -38.39 17.92 8.71
C SER A 408 -38.02 18.83 7.56
N THR A 409 -37.11 18.39 6.69
CA THR A 409 -36.71 19.14 5.50
C THR A 409 -37.08 18.41 4.21
N ASP A 410 -37.21 19.17 3.14
CA ASP A 410 -37.36 18.70 1.76
C ASP A 410 -36.01 18.31 1.13
N TRP A 411 -34.91 18.40 1.89
CA TRP A 411 -33.55 18.15 1.42
C TRP A 411 -33.02 16.80 1.90
N VAL A 412 -32.37 16.08 0.99
CA VAL A 412 -31.76 14.77 1.24
C VAL A 412 -30.26 14.89 1.00
N LEU A 413 -29.45 14.63 2.03
CA LEU A 413 -28.00 14.51 1.87
C LEU A 413 -27.68 13.32 0.94
N ILE A 414 -26.92 13.55 -0.13
CA ILE A 414 -26.59 12.52 -1.13
C ILE A 414 -25.10 12.27 -1.33
N GLY A 415 -24.22 13.10 -0.75
CA GLY A 415 -22.78 12.89 -0.82
C GLY A 415 -21.97 14.11 -0.40
N GLU A 416 -20.66 13.98 -0.54
CA GLU A 416 -19.69 15.04 -0.34
C GLU A 416 -19.54 15.88 -1.62
N SER A 417 -19.10 17.12 -1.45
CA SER A 417 -19.01 18.10 -2.53
C SER A 417 -17.67 18.12 -3.26
N ASP A 418 -16.65 17.55 -2.63
CA ASP A 418 -15.39 17.25 -3.27
C ASP A 418 -15.50 15.94 -4.08
N LEU A 419 -14.40 15.54 -4.69
CA LEU A 419 -14.33 14.37 -5.54
C LEU A 419 -13.99 13.09 -4.74
N SER A 420 -13.83 13.16 -3.42
CA SER A 420 -13.55 12.00 -2.58
C SER A 420 -14.76 11.05 -2.50
N GLY A 421 -15.97 11.59 -2.67
CA GLY A 421 -17.22 10.81 -2.76
C GLY A 421 -17.42 10.07 -4.08
N GLN A 422 -16.49 10.13 -5.03
CA GLN A 422 -16.58 9.39 -6.30
C GLN A 422 -16.26 7.90 -6.11
N ASP A 423 -17.01 7.05 -6.80
CA ASP A 423 -16.76 5.60 -6.85
C ASP A 423 -15.79 5.27 -7.99
N PHE A 424 -14.48 5.37 -7.70
CA PHE A 424 -13.40 5.02 -8.64
C PHE A 424 -13.35 3.53 -9.01
N GLY A 425 -14.14 2.68 -8.32
CA GLY A 425 -14.33 1.28 -8.69
C GLY A 425 -15.25 1.08 -9.90
N LYS A 426 -16.06 2.10 -10.27
CA LYS A 426 -16.93 2.04 -11.46
C LYS A 426 -16.12 2.17 -12.74
N ARG A 427 -15.74 1.02 -13.29
CA ARG A 427 -14.94 0.93 -14.53
C ARG A 427 -15.62 1.50 -15.79
N ASP A 428 -16.93 1.70 -15.76
CA ASP A 428 -17.66 2.38 -16.85
C ASP A 428 -17.50 3.91 -16.82
N LEU A 429 -17.08 4.47 -15.67
CA LEU A 429 -16.88 5.91 -15.47
C LEU A 429 -15.40 6.25 -15.31
N TRP A 430 -14.62 5.36 -14.69
CA TRP A 430 -13.25 5.62 -14.29
C TRP A 430 -12.31 4.56 -14.84
N LYS A 431 -11.21 5.03 -15.44
CA LYS A 431 -10.11 4.19 -15.90
C LYS A 431 -8.86 4.56 -15.12
N LEU A 432 -8.27 3.60 -14.42
CA LEU A 432 -6.97 3.78 -13.79
C LEU A 432 -5.93 4.10 -14.88
N VAL A 433 -5.29 5.25 -14.75
CA VAL A 433 -4.17 5.68 -15.59
C VAL A 433 -2.93 4.98 -15.07
N LEU A 434 -2.35 4.12 -15.91
CA LEU A 434 -1.12 3.43 -15.59
C LEU A 434 0.06 4.27 -16.12
N PRO A 435 1.24 4.23 -15.49
CA PRO A 435 2.47 4.74 -16.10
C PRO A 435 2.70 4.07 -17.45
N ASP A 436 2.99 4.87 -18.48
CA ASP A 436 3.25 4.40 -19.84
C ASP A 436 4.68 3.85 -20.00
N THR A 437 5.56 4.09 -19.02
CA THR A 437 6.95 3.62 -19.02
C THR A 437 7.17 2.42 -18.10
N ILE A 438 8.28 1.72 -18.30
CA ILE A 438 8.75 0.61 -17.46
C ILE A 438 9.72 1.08 -16.37
N ASP A 439 9.80 2.39 -16.11
CA ASP A 439 10.80 2.97 -15.20
C ASP A 439 10.66 2.46 -13.75
N ASP A 440 9.45 2.02 -13.41
CA ASP A 440 9.08 1.39 -12.13
C ASP A 440 9.10 -0.15 -12.18
N ALA A 441 9.46 -0.78 -13.30
CA ALA A 441 9.60 -2.23 -13.38
C ALA A 441 10.71 -2.73 -12.44
N ALA A 442 10.54 -3.94 -11.91
CA ALA A 442 11.64 -4.61 -11.23
C ALA A 442 12.67 -4.98 -12.31
N THR A 443 13.83 -4.33 -12.31
CA THR A 443 14.87 -4.55 -13.33
C THR A 443 15.91 -5.51 -12.78
N ILE A 444 16.14 -6.62 -13.48
CA ILE A 444 17.15 -7.61 -13.14
C ILE A 444 18.04 -7.80 -14.37
N GLN A 445 19.27 -7.30 -14.31
CA GLN A 445 20.13 -7.25 -15.49
C GLN A 445 21.55 -7.75 -15.23
N ALA A 446 22.00 -8.70 -16.04
CA ALA A 446 23.37 -9.19 -16.08
C ALA A 446 23.97 -8.95 -17.46
N TYR A 447 24.84 -7.95 -17.64
CA TYR A 447 25.26 -7.57 -19.00
C TYR A 447 26.69 -7.11 -19.17
N VAL A 448 27.14 -7.18 -20.42
CA VAL A 448 28.40 -6.60 -20.88
C VAL A 448 28.10 -5.63 -22.01
N GLN A 449 28.50 -4.38 -21.86
CA GLN A 449 28.26 -3.33 -22.85
C GLN A 449 29.55 -2.55 -23.11
N ASN A 450 29.76 -2.15 -24.36
CA ASN A 450 30.93 -1.39 -24.80
C ASN A 450 32.30 -1.88 -24.27
N SER A 451 32.44 -3.20 -24.07
CA SER A 451 33.53 -3.75 -23.26
C SER A 451 34.23 -4.93 -23.91
N LYS A 452 35.52 -5.08 -23.62
CA LYS A 452 36.33 -6.21 -24.03
C LYS A 452 36.64 -7.12 -22.84
N ILE A 453 36.22 -8.37 -22.92
CA ILE A 453 36.53 -9.40 -21.93
C ILE A 453 37.37 -10.49 -22.59
N THR A 454 38.52 -10.79 -21.99
CA THR A 454 39.33 -11.97 -22.31
C THR A 454 39.48 -12.80 -21.05
N ALA A 455 38.86 -13.97 -21.01
CA ALA A 455 38.87 -14.89 -19.88
C ALA A 455 39.56 -16.20 -20.29
N ALA A 456 40.42 -16.75 -19.43
CA ALA A 456 40.98 -18.08 -19.63
C ALA A 456 39.98 -19.20 -19.32
N GLY A 457 38.95 -18.90 -18.52
CA GLY A 457 37.84 -19.77 -18.15
C GLY A 457 36.55 -19.48 -18.93
N ASP A 458 35.43 -19.88 -18.35
CA ASP A 458 34.09 -19.59 -18.87
C ASP A 458 33.67 -18.16 -18.53
N VAL A 459 32.77 -17.60 -19.35
CA VAL A 459 32.07 -16.34 -19.07
C VAL A 459 30.59 -16.65 -18.88
N THR A 460 30.05 -16.29 -17.73
CA THR A 460 28.65 -16.50 -17.33
C THR A 460 27.99 -15.16 -17.04
N LEU A 461 26.83 -14.94 -17.64
CA LEU A 461 25.92 -13.84 -17.34
C LEU A 461 24.58 -14.46 -16.94
N ASP A 462 24.18 -14.29 -15.69
CA ASP A 462 22.93 -14.84 -15.16
C ASP A 462 22.06 -13.75 -14.54
N ALA A 463 20.86 -13.58 -15.09
CA ALA A 463 19.83 -12.70 -14.56
C ALA A 463 18.64 -13.56 -14.13
N GLU A 464 18.38 -13.65 -12.84
CA GLU A 464 17.29 -14.47 -12.29
C GLU A 464 16.33 -13.62 -11.46
N ALA A 465 15.04 -13.68 -11.79
CA ALA A 465 13.96 -13.12 -10.99
C ALA A 465 13.03 -14.23 -10.47
N LYS A 466 12.77 -14.21 -9.16
CA LYS A 466 11.82 -15.09 -8.48
C LYS A 466 10.84 -14.23 -7.70
N GLU A 467 9.66 -14.03 -8.25
CA GLU A 467 8.69 -13.09 -7.70
C GLU A 467 7.40 -13.80 -7.30
N THR A 468 7.01 -13.68 -6.04
CA THR A 468 5.79 -14.33 -5.53
C THR A 468 4.87 -13.34 -4.84
N VAL A 469 3.58 -13.43 -5.15
CA VAL A 469 2.52 -12.76 -4.40
C VAL A 469 1.53 -13.81 -3.92
N GLU A 470 1.41 -13.98 -2.60
CA GLU A 470 0.31 -14.73 -1.98
C GLU A 470 -0.64 -13.75 -1.27
N ALA A 471 -1.91 -13.75 -1.65
CA ALA A 471 -2.90 -12.83 -1.08
C ALA A 471 -4.18 -13.55 -0.65
N VAL A 472 -4.56 -13.40 0.62
CA VAL A 472 -5.84 -13.87 1.16
C VAL A 472 -6.67 -12.65 1.59
N THR A 473 -7.80 -12.42 0.93
CA THR A 473 -8.71 -11.30 1.23
C THR A 473 -10.08 -11.82 1.60
N ILE A 474 -10.48 -11.66 2.86
CA ILE A 474 -11.74 -12.19 3.36
C ILE A 474 -12.56 -11.08 3.99
N ALA A 475 -13.82 -10.97 3.58
CA ALA A 475 -14.80 -10.09 4.22
C ALA A 475 -16.01 -10.88 4.74
N GLY A 476 -16.32 -10.69 6.00
CA GLY A 476 -17.51 -11.21 6.68
C GLY A 476 -18.44 -10.08 7.13
N SER A 477 -19.75 -10.33 7.13
CA SER A 477 -20.76 -9.35 7.54
C SER A 477 -21.97 -10.06 8.09
N VAL A 478 -22.52 -9.71 9.26
CA VAL A 478 -23.78 -10.33 9.71
C VAL A 478 -24.71 -9.37 10.49
N ALA A 479 -25.97 -9.15 10.10
CA ALA A 479 -26.95 -8.26 10.75
C ALA A 479 -28.28 -8.93 11.13
N LEU A 480 -28.74 -9.05 12.40
CA LEU A 480 -30.01 -9.73 12.70
C LEU A 480 -30.98 -8.95 13.64
N ALA A 481 -32.23 -8.67 13.26
CA ALA A 481 -33.27 -7.90 13.99
C ALA A 481 -34.52 -8.71 14.46
N GLY A 482 -35.32 -8.27 15.43
CA GLY A 482 -36.59 -8.96 15.80
C GLY A 482 -37.60 -8.17 16.67
N SER A 483 -38.91 -8.19 16.33
CA SER A 483 -39.96 -7.36 16.96
C SER A 483 -41.41 -7.90 17.06
N GLY A 484 -42.29 -7.20 17.80
CA GLY A 484 -43.75 -7.49 17.83
C GLY A 484 -44.57 -6.78 16.73
N LYS A 485 -44.02 -5.75 16.07
CA LYS A 485 -44.71 -5.00 15.00
C LYS A 485 -43.84 -4.73 13.77
N VAL A 486 -42.63 -4.18 13.92
CA VAL A 486 -41.72 -3.78 12.81
C VAL A 486 -40.27 -4.26 13.04
N GLY A 487 -39.71 -5.13 12.18
CA GLY A 487 -38.29 -5.54 12.25
C GLY A 487 -37.50 -5.22 10.96
N VAL A 488 -36.27 -4.68 11.01
CA VAL A 488 -35.43 -4.46 9.80
C VAL A 488 -33.94 -4.79 10.01
N ALA A 489 -33.36 -5.82 9.39
CA ALA A 489 -31.90 -6.04 9.40
C ALA A 489 -31.28 -5.66 8.03
N LEU A 490 -29.97 -5.40 7.86
CA LEU A 490 -29.31 -5.31 6.53
C LEU A 490 -27.79 -5.58 6.63
N SER A 491 -27.24 -6.48 5.80
CA SER A 491 -25.82 -6.83 5.77
C SER A 491 -25.21 -6.71 4.37
N GLY A 492 -23.97 -6.25 4.22
CA GLY A 492 -23.20 -6.34 2.97
C GLY A 492 -21.75 -6.76 3.21
N ALA A 493 -21.16 -7.51 2.27
CA ALA A 493 -19.75 -7.89 2.29
C ALA A 493 -19.10 -7.64 0.91
N GLY A 494 -17.87 -7.13 0.89
CA GLY A 494 -17.12 -6.86 -0.34
C GLY A 494 -15.62 -7.12 -0.19
N VAL A 495 -15.03 -7.71 -1.21
CA VAL A 495 -13.57 -7.92 -1.30
C VAL A 495 -13.04 -7.32 -2.60
N GLY A 496 -11.87 -6.71 -2.54
CA GLY A 496 -11.10 -6.27 -3.70
C GLY A 496 -9.66 -6.73 -3.58
N THR A 497 -9.17 -7.51 -4.55
CA THR A 497 -7.78 -7.93 -4.56
C THR A 497 -7.15 -7.58 -5.90
N GLU A 498 -6.03 -6.87 -5.85
CA GLU A 498 -5.24 -6.49 -7.02
C GLU A 498 -3.79 -6.95 -6.79
N ASN A 499 -3.33 -7.87 -7.63
CA ASN A 499 -1.94 -8.32 -7.60
C ASN A 499 -1.32 -8.08 -8.98
N ARG A 500 -0.15 -7.44 -9.04
CA ARG A 500 0.60 -7.25 -10.29
C ARG A 500 2.08 -7.51 -10.06
N ILE A 501 2.69 -8.23 -10.99
CA ILE A 501 4.13 -8.41 -11.09
C ILE A 501 4.54 -7.88 -12.46
N ARG A 502 5.62 -7.09 -12.52
CA ARG A 502 6.22 -6.62 -13.77
C ARG A 502 7.74 -6.63 -13.63
N ASN A 503 8.35 -7.59 -14.30
CA ASN A 503 9.80 -7.77 -14.32
C ASN A 503 10.35 -7.38 -15.70
N LEU A 504 11.55 -6.79 -15.70
CA LEU A 504 12.43 -6.71 -16.86
C LEU A 504 13.68 -7.52 -16.54
N VAL A 505 13.72 -8.76 -17.01
CA VAL A 505 14.87 -9.66 -16.82
C VAL A 505 15.68 -9.73 -18.10
N GLN A 506 16.95 -9.34 -18.05
CA GLN A 506 17.83 -9.32 -19.23
C GLN A 506 19.22 -9.83 -18.91
N ALA A 507 19.73 -10.72 -19.76
CA ALA A 507 21.15 -11.03 -19.80
C ALA A 507 21.65 -10.91 -21.24
N TYR A 508 22.71 -10.14 -21.47
CA TYR A 508 23.19 -9.87 -22.82
C TYR A 508 24.64 -9.37 -22.90
N VAL A 509 25.24 -9.52 -24.09
CA VAL A 509 26.46 -8.83 -24.49
C VAL A 509 26.11 -7.92 -25.67
N ASP A 510 26.25 -6.60 -25.51
CA ASP A 510 25.86 -5.64 -26.55
C ASP A 510 26.84 -5.65 -27.74
N SER A 511 26.30 -5.79 -28.94
CA SER A 511 27.04 -6.02 -30.18
C SER A 511 27.72 -4.78 -30.79
N GLY A 512 27.52 -3.58 -30.23
CA GLY A 512 28.06 -2.34 -30.79
C GLY A 512 29.60 -2.26 -30.79
N SER A 513 30.24 -2.52 -29.65
CA SER A 513 31.71 -2.51 -29.50
C SER A 513 32.25 -3.58 -28.54
N SER A 514 31.39 -4.46 -28.02
CA SER A 514 31.84 -5.47 -27.05
C SER A 514 32.49 -6.67 -27.73
N THR A 515 33.53 -7.23 -27.10
CA THR A 515 34.17 -8.49 -27.54
C THR A 515 34.39 -9.40 -26.34
N VAL A 516 33.93 -10.65 -26.41
CA VAL A 516 34.13 -11.65 -25.35
C VAL A 516 34.90 -12.84 -25.92
N SER A 517 36.04 -13.15 -25.32
CA SER A 517 36.85 -14.33 -25.62
C SER A 517 36.95 -15.18 -24.36
N ALA A 518 36.44 -16.40 -24.41
CA ALA A 518 36.30 -17.32 -23.27
C ALA A 518 36.31 -18.79 -23.76
N ASN A 519 36.43 -19.75 -22.83
CA ASN A 519 36.25 -21.18 -23.15
C ASN A 519 34.80 -21.47 -23.57
N ASN A 520 33.85 -21.09 -22.72
CA ASN A 520 32.43 -21.08 -23.03
C ASN A 520 31.84 -19.71 -22.66
N LEU A 521 30.77 -19.32 -23.36
CA LEU A 521 29.94 -18.17 -23.03
C LEU A 521 28.52 -18.66 -22.74
N ARG A 522 28.03 -18.47 -21.51
CA ARG A 522 26.65 -18.76 -21.11
C ARG A 522 25.96 -17.46 -20.72
N ILE A 523 24.82 -17.20 -21.32
CA ILE A 523 23.98 -16.03 -21.05
C ILE A 523 22.60 -16.57 -20.72
N THR A 524 22.06 -16.27 -19.55
CA THR A 524 20.77 -16.78 -19.07
C THR A 524 19.97 -15.67 -18.43
N ALA A 525 18.72 -15.56 -18.85
CA ALA A 525 17.72 -14.71 -18.22
C ALA A 525 16.53 -15.61 -17.85
N HIS A 526 16.16 -15.63 -16.58
CA HIS A 526 15.11 -16.50 -16.04
C HIS A 526 14.14 -15.69 -15.17
N ASP A 527 12.85 -15.86 -15.43
CA ASP A 527 11.75 -15.20 -14.72
C ASP A 527 10.75 -16.28 -14.24
N ASP A 528 10.64 -16.46 -12.93
CA ASP A 528 9.61 -17.29 -12.28
C ASP A 528 8.73 -16.41 -11.40
N ALA A 529 7.68 -15.86 -12.02
CA ALA A 529 6.69 -15.04 -11.35
C ALA A 529 5.42 -15.84 -11.03
N ARG A 530 4.95 -15.75 -9.79
CA ARG A 530 3.77 -16.47 -9.28
C ARG A 530 2.83 -15.56 -8.53
N ILE A 531 1.54 -15.65 -8.86
CA ILE A 531 0.48 -14.99 -8.12
C ILE A 531 -0.51 -16.07 -7.67
N LYS A 532 -0.71 -16.16 -6.36
CA LYS A 532 -1.77 -16.94 -5.74
C LYS A 532 -2.66 -16.01 -4.94
N SER A 533 -3.95 -16.04 -5.23
CA SER A 533 -4.89 -15.13 -4.58
C SER A 533 -6.20 -15.80 -4.30
N ASP A 534 -6.60 -15.74 -3.03
CA ASP A 534 -7.89 -16.22 -2.55
C ASP A 534 -8.70 -15.01 -2.05
N ALA A 535 -9.88 -14.80 -2.63
CA ALA A 535 -10.78 -13.72 -2.24
C ALA A 535 -12.16 -14.29 -1.91
N GLY A 536 -12.68 -13.96 -0.73
CA GLY A 536 -13.95 -14.49 -0.24
C GLY A 536 -14.77 -13.44 0.50
N ALA A 537 -16.01 -13.21 0.05
CA ALA A 537 -16.97 -12.37 0.76
C ALA A 537 -18.18 -13.20 1.19
N ALA A 538 -18.62 -13.01 2.43
CA ALA A 538 -19.84 -13.61 2.96
C ALA A 538 -20.64 -12.58 3.78
N SER A 539 -21.94 -12.44 3.52
CA SER A 539 -22.84 -11.57 4.30
C SER A 539 -24.08 -12.32 4.78
N VAL A 540 -24.59 -12.05 5.98
CA VAL A 540 -25.89 -12.61 6.42
C VAL A 540 -26.75 -11.59 7.16
N ALA A 541 -28.02 -11.44 6.80
CA ALA A 541 -28.98 -10.62 7.52
C ALA A 541 -30.22 -11.42 8.00
N GLY A 542 -31.01 -10.93 8.99
CA GLY A 542 -32.27 -11.63 9.35
C GLY A 542 -33.23 -10.91 10.30
N SER A 543 -34.56 -11.08 10.14
CA SER A 543 -35.63 -10.41 10.92
C SER A 543 -36.78 -11.34 11.40
N ALA A 544 -37.52 -11.05 12.50
CA ALA A 544 -38.84 -11.70 12.78
C ALA A 544 -39.89 -10.79 13.48
N ALA A 545 -41.07 -10.58 12.87
CA ALA A 545 -42.11 -9.60 13.29
C ALA A 545 -43.59 -10.08 13.23
N GLY A 546 -44.46 -9.56 14.13
CA GLY A 546 -45.89 -9.89 14.19
C GLY A 546 -46.82 -9.12 13.22
N LYS A 547 -46.34 -8.05 12.56
CA LYS A 547 -47.08 -7.32 11.51
C LYS A 547 -46.23 -6.94 10.27
N VAL A 548 -44.97 -6.52 10.42
CA VAL A 548 -44.08 -6.07 9.32
C VAL A 548 -42.61 -6.47 9.60
N GLY A 549 -41.90 -7.13 8.68
CA GLY A 549 -40.48 -7.50 8.84
C GLY A 549 -39.65 -7.32 7.56
N VAL A 550 -38.37 -6.95 7.67
CA VAL A 550 -37.39 -6.79 6.58
C VAL A 550 -35.98 -7.14 7.08
N SER A 551 -35.10 -7.64 6.23
CA SER A 551 -33.76 -8.14 6.54
C SER A 551 -32.80 -7.74 5.44
#